data_AF-A0A6I3KYI4-F1
#
_entry.id   AF-A0A6I3KYI4-F1
#
_cell.length_a   1.000
_cell.length_b   1.000
_cell.length_c   1.000
_cell.angle_alpha   90.00
_cell.angle_beta   90.00
_cell.angle_gamma   90.00
#
_symmetry.space_group_name_H-M   'P 1'
#
loop_
_entity.id
_entity.type
_entity.pdbx_description
1 polymer ?
#
loop_
_entity_poly.entity_id
_entity_poly.type
_entity_poly.pdbx_seq_one_letter_code
_entity_poly.pdbx_strand_id
1 'polypeptide(L)'
;MIDSMPRIPPGASEASTAGSGAVGWHAYGDLIPANFNLFVGLEASARELAYYQPVIVPGIFQTADYARTLDRRFFPHETDTELDRRIELRQQRQNVILRKRQPANLIAVLHESAVRTRVGDGHIMSAQLRRLADLGTQSNIEV
;
A
#
# COMPACT_ATOMS: atom_id res chain seq x y z
N MET A 1 4.11 11.45 6.19
CA MET A 1 5.01 11.06 5.10
C MET A 1 4.30 9.94 4.37
N ILE A 2 3.53 10.34 3.36
CA ILE A 2 2.72 9.46 2.53
C ILE A 2 3.70 8.44 1.92
N ASP A 3 3.33 7.16 1.87
CA ASP A 3 3.98 6.17 1.00
C ASP A 3 4.31 6.89 -0.31
N SER A 4 5.61 7.09 -0.61
CA SER A 4 6.11 8.09 -1.57
C SER A 4 5.24 8.08 -2.81
N MET A 5 4.35 9.07 -2.94
CA MET A 5 3.37 9.08 -4.04
C MET A 5 4.17 9.16 -5.34
N PRO A 6 4.01 8.21 -6.26
CA PRO A 6 4.66 8.34 -7.55
C PRO A 6 4.14 9.62 -8.23
N ARG A 7 5.05 10.47 -8.72
CA ARG A 7 4.66 11.64 -9.51
C ARG A 7 3.98 11.14 -10.78
N ILE A 8 2.67 11.33 -10.88
CA ILE A 8 1.93 11.08 -12.11
C ILE A 8 2.34 12.17 -13.13
N PRO A 9 2.84 11.81 -14.33
CA PRO A 9 3.17 12.79 -15.35
C PRO A 9 1.90 13.53 -15.83
N PRO A 10 2.02 14.82 -16.21
CA PRO A 10 0.88 15.57 -16.74
C PRO A 10 0.31 14.86 -17.98
N GLY A 11 -1.01 14.60 -17.98
CA GLY A 11 -1.73 13.90 -19.07
C GLY A 11 -2.40 12.57 -18.68
N ALA A 12 -2.07 11.97 -17.53
CA ALA A 12 -2.66 10.68 -17.12
C ALA A 12 -4.16 10.75 -16.77
N SER A 13 -4.70 11.94 -16.47
CA SER A 13 -6.13 12.15 -16.22
C SER A 13 -6.99 11.94 -17.47
N GLU A 14 -6.42 12.10 -18.67
CA GLU A 14 -7.13 11.98 -19.95
C GLU A 14 -7.24 10.52 -20.42
N ALA A 15 -6.43 9.61 -19.86
CA ALA A 15 -6.44 8.18 -20.21
C ALA A 15 -7.54 7.37 -19.47
N SER A 16 -8.32 8.01 -18.58
CA SER A 16 -9.30 7.32 -17.71
C SER A 16 -10.57 6.85 -18.41
N THR A 17 -10.76 7.10 -19.71
CA THR A 17 -12.03 6.78 -20.40
C THR A 17 -12.13 5.34 -20.90
N ALA A 18 -11.10 4.49 -20.71
CA ALA A 18 -11.12 3.11 -21.19
C ALA A 18 -10.64 2.11 -20.12
N GLY A 19 -11.54 1.73 -19.21
CA GLY A 19 -11.26 0.66 -18.24
C GLY A 19 -12.38 0.49 -17.23
N SER A 20 -13.34 -0.37 -17.53
CA SER A 20 -14.40 -0.83 -16.64
C SER A 20 -13.79 -1.51 -15.39
N GLY A 21 -13.57 -0.73 -14.33
CA GLY A 21 -13.09 -1.20 -13.02
C GLY A 21 -13.35 -0.23 -11.88
N ALA A 22 -14.14 0.82 -12.10
CA ALA A 22 -14.36 1.94 -11.16
C ALA A 22 -15.29 1.61 -9.97
N VAL A 23 -15.80 0.38 -9.86
CA VAL A 23 -16.83 0.04 -8.87
C VAL A 23 -16.17 -0.43 -7.57
N GLY A 24 -15.73 0.51 -6.72
CA GLY A 24 -15.35 0.16 -5.33
C GLY A 24 -14.66 1.25 -4.50
N TRP A 25 -13.93 2.18 -5.12
CA TRP A 25 -13.05 3.11 -4.37
C TRP A 25 -13.75 4.37 -3.85
N HIS A 26 -14.96 4.68 -4.37
CA HIS A 26 -15.74 5.84 -3.95
C HIS A 26 -16.09 5.85 -2.45
N ALA A 27 -16.15 4.68 -1.81
CA ALA A 27 -16.42 4.54 -0.37
C ALA A 27 -15.30 5.08 0.54
N TYR A 28 -14.13 5.43 -0.02
CA TYR A 28 -12.98 5.99 0.71
C TYR A 28 -12.58 7.39 0.22
N GLY A 29 -13.45 8.05 -0.57
CA GLY A 29 -13.13 9.33 -1.22
C GLY A 29 -12.84 10.48 -0.25
N ASP A 30 -13.25 10.37 1.02
CA ASP A 30 -12.92 11.27 2.12
C ASP A 30 -11.51 11.04 2.70
N LEU A 31 -11.00 9.81 2.64
CA LEU A 31 -9.68 9.42 3.16
C LEU A 31 -8.56 9.48 2.10
N ILE A 32 -8.97 9.54 0.84
CA ILE A 32 -8.13 9.52 -0.35
C ILE A 32 -8.13 10.93 -0.97
N PRO A 33 -6.99 11.64 -1.00
CA PRO A 33 -6.87 12.88 -1.78
C PRO A 33 -7.35 12.64 -3.22
N ALA A 34 -8.07 13.58 -3.84
CA ALA A 34 -8.71 13.38 -5.15
C ALA A 34 -7.77 12.79 -6.23
N ASN A 35 -6.49 13.15 -6.17
CA ASN A 35 -5.43 12.73 -7.09
C ASN A 35 -4.98 11.27 -6.89
N PHE A 36 -5.31 10.66 -5.75
CA PHE A 36 -4.91 9.31 -5.36
C PHE A 36 -5.95 8.25 -5.73
N ASN A 37 -7.20 8.62 -6.00
CA ASN A 37 -8.19 7.70 -6.57
C ASN A 37 -7.75 7.17 -7.95
N LEU A 38 -7.17 8.05 -8.79
CA LEU A 38 -6.60 7.63 -10.08
C LEU A 38 -5.43 6.65 -9.87
N PHE A 39 -4.55 6.94 -8.92
CA PHE A 39 -3.42 6.05 -8.60
C PHE A 39 -3.90 4.68 -8.15
N VAL A 40 -4.86 4.59 -7.23
CA VAL A 40 -5.40 3.30 -6.74
C VAL A 40 -6.05 2.51 -7.89
N GLY A 41 -6.74 3.18 -8.81
CA GLY A 41 -7.28 2.53 -10.01
C GLY A 41 -6.19 1.98 -10.95
N LEU A 42 -5.13 2.75 -11.19
CA LEU A 42 -3.97 2.31 -11.97
C LEU A 42 -3.23 1.17 -11.29
N GLU A 43 -3.01 1.27 -9.98
CA GLU A 43 -2.39 0.22 -9.16
C GLU A 43 -3.19 -1.08 -9.26
N ALA A 44 -4.51 -1.04 -9.06
CA ALA A 44 -5.36 -2.24 -9.09
C ALA A 44 -5.38 -2.97 -10.45
N SER A 45 -5.13 -2.23 -11.53
CA SER A 45 -5.06 -2.74 -12.91
C SER A 45 -3.64 -3.03 -13.40
N ALA A 46 -2.61 -2.69 -12.61
CA ALA A 46 -1.23 -2.88 -12.97
C ALA A 46 -0.88 -4.37 -13.12
N ARG A 47 0.04 -4.66 -14.05
CA ARG A 47 0.69 -5.98 -14.18
C ARG A 47 2.03 -6.04 -13.50
N GLU A 48 2.69 -4.89 -13.37
CA GLU A 48 4.00 -4.73 -12.75
C GLU A 48 3.95 -3.55 -11.80
N LEU A 49 4.55 -3.72 -10.63
CA LEU A 49 4.68 -2.71 -9.59
C LEU A 49 6.15 -2.63 -9.17
N ALA A 50 6.66 -1.41 -9.02
CA ALA A 50 8.01 -1.16 -8.53
C ALA A 50 7.96 -0.20 -7.36
N TYR A 51 8.58 -0.59 -6.24
CA TYR A 51 8.67 0.20 -5.02
C TYR A 51 10.12 0.42 -4.62
N TYR A 52 10.43 1.64 -4.18
CA TYR A 52 11.67 1.93 -3.46
C TYR A 52 11.29 2.55 -2.12
N GLN A 53 11.70 1.93 -1.01
CA GLN A 53 11.36 2.43 0.32
C GLN A 53 12.60 2.62 1.20
N PRO A 54 12.92 3.88 1.53
CA PRO A 54 14.12 4.18 2.31
C PRO A 54 13.93 4.03 3.81
N VAL A 55 12.73 4.22 4.36
CA VAL A 55 12.57 4.43 5.83
C VAL A 55 11.53 3.51 6.47
N ILE A 56 10.47 3.14 5.75
CA ILE A 56 9.39 2.29 6.27
C ILE A 56 9.03 1.22 5.26
N VAL A 57 8.53 0.08 5.74
CA VAL A 57 7.99 -0.97 4.87
C VAL A 57 6.85 -0.41 3.99
N PRO A 58 6.79 -0.72 2.68
CA PRO A 58 5.74 -0.21 1.78
C PRO A 58 4.35 -0.64 2.23
N GLY A 59 3.34 0.20 2.01
CA GLY A 59 1.98 -0.03 2.50
C GLY A 59 1.36 -1.36 2.05
N ILE A 60 1.73 -1.83 0.86
CA ILE A 60 1.26 -3.08 0.27
C ILE A 60 1.81 -4.34 0.97
N PHE A 61 2.83 -4.19 1.81
CA PHE A 61 3.44 -5.28 2.59
C PHE A 61 3.11 -5.21 4.08
N GLN A 62 2.47 -4.12 4.53
CA GLN A 62 2.26 -3.88 5.96
C GLN A 62 1.21 -4.82 6.55
N THR A 63 1.44 -5.26 7.78
CA THR A 63 0.40 -5.88 8.63
C THR A 63 -0.54 -4.80 9.16
N ALA A 64 -1.73 -5.20 9.59
CA ALA A 64 -2.73 -4.27 10.14
C ALA A 64 -2.19 -3.49 11.34
N ASP A 65 -1.49 -4.15 12.28
CA ASP A 65 -0.96 -3.51 13.48
C ASP A 65 0.20 -2.54 13.17
N TYR A 66 1.06 -2.89 12.21
CA TYR A 66 2.13 -2.00 11.74
C TYR A 66 1.53 -0.75 11.10
N ALA A 67 0.55 -0.94 10.21
CA ALA A 67 -0.16 0.16 9.54
C ALA A 67 -0.88 1.06 10.55
N ARG A 68 -1.65 0.48 11.48
CA ARG A 68 -2.36 1.22 12.54
C ARG A 68 -1.41 2.07 13.38
N THR A 69 -0.26 1.50 13.73
CA THR A 69 0.75 2.19 14.56
C THR A 69 1.34 3.41 13.85
N LEU A 70 1.60 3.30 12.54
CA LEU A 70 2.03 4.44 11.73
C LEU A 70 0.90 5.45 11.54
N ASP A 71 -0.29 4.98 11.17
CA ASP A 71 -1.42 5.84 10.83
C ASP A 71 -1.86 6.66 12.07
N ARG A 72 -1.81 6.10 13.29
CA ARG A 72 -2.04 6.87 14.54
C ARG A 72 -1.05 8.02 14.74
N ARG A 73 0.18 7.91 14.25
CA ARG A 73 1.18 8.98 14.31
C ARG A 73 1.02 10.01 13.19
N PHE A 74 0.65 9.55 11.99
CA PHE A 74 0.49 10.45 10.84
C PHE A 74 -0.85 11.17 10.83
N PHE A 75 -1.88 10.57 11.42
CA PHE A 75 -3.24 11.09 11.50
C PHE A 75 -3.69 11.14 12.98
N PRO A 76 -3.02 11.95 13.83
CA PRO A 76 -3.28 11.96 15.28
C PRO A 76 -4.69 12.45 15.66
N HIS A 77 -5.40 13.08 14.73
CA HIS A 77 -6.76 13.60 14.94
C HIS A 77 -7.85 12.68 14.40
N GLU A 78 -7.49 11.60 13.69
CA GLU A 78 -8.46 10.62 13.21
C GLU A 78 -8.91 9.70 14.34
N THR A 79 -10.20 9.41 14.34
CA THR A 79 -10.86 8.45 15.22
C THR A 79 -10.41 7.02 14.90
N ASP A 80 -10.61 6.10 15.84
CA ASP A 80 -10.27 4.69 15.61
C ASP A 80 -11.01 4.11 14.40
N THR A 81 -12.26 4.52 14.17
CA THR A 81 -13.06 4.13 13.00
C THR A 81 -12.47 4.63 11.68
N GLU A 82 -11.94 5.85 11.63
CA GLU A 82 -11.30 6.38 10.43
C GLU A 82 -9.99 5.65 10.13
N LEU A 83 -9.21 5.34 11.17
CA LEU A 83 -8.00 4.52 11.05
C LEU A 83 -8.33 3.10 10.57
N ASP A 84 -9.41 2.49 11.07
CA ASP A 84 -9.90 1.19 10.61
C ASP A 84 -10.19 1.19 9.10
N ARG A 85 -10.87 2.23 8.61
CA ARG A 85 -11.16 2.39 7.18
C ARG A 85 -9.89 2.54 6.34
N ARG A 86 -8.85 3.24 6.85
CA ARG A 86 -7.54 3.31 6.17
C ARG A 86 -6.85 1.96 6.09
N ILE A 87 -6.90 1.17 7.17
CA ILE A 87 -6.32 -0.17 7.21
C ILE A 87 -7.09 -1.11 6.26
N GLU A 88 -8.41 -1.00 6.19
CA GLU A 88 -9.23 -1.75 5.25
C GLU A 88 -8.86 -1.43 3.80
N LEU A 89 -8.79 -0.14 3.45
CA LEU A 89 -8.34 0.30 2.12
C LEU A 89 -6.95 -0.26 1.79
N ARG A 90 -6.01 -0.23 2.75
CA ARG A 90 -4.67 -0.76 2.57
C ARG A 90 -4.71 -2.27 2.27
N GLN A 91 -5.51 -3.04 3.00
CA GLN A 91 -5.69 -4.48 2.75
C GLN A 91 -6.33 -4.73 1.38
N GLN A 92 -7.32 -3.94 0.98
CA GLN A 92 -7.93 -4.05 -0.34
C GLN A 92 -6.91 -3.83 -1.46
N ARG A 93 -5.99 -2.88 -1.29
CA ARG A 93 -4.89 -2.64 -2.24
C ARG A 93 -3.92 -3.83 -2.34
N GLN A 94 -3.67 -4.56 -1.25
CA GLN A 94 -2.82 -5.77 -1.28
C GLN A 94 -3.36 -6.86 -2.21
N ASN A 95 -4.66 -6.87 -2.52
CA ASN A 95 -5.24 -7.88 -3.40
C ASN A 95 -4.62 -7.88 -4.81
N VAL A 96 -4.05 -6.77 -5.27
CA VAL A 96 -3.40 -6.72 -6.59
C VAL A 96 -2.25 -7.73 -6.70
N ILE A 97 -1.49 -7.96 -5.62
CA ILE A 97 -0.37 -8.92 -5.57
C ILE A 97 -0.76 -10.27 -4.98
N LEU A 98 -1.85 -10.35 -4.20
CA LEU A 98 -2.26 -11.59 -3.51
C LEU A 98 -3.37 -12.38 -4.23
N ARG A 99 -4.03 -11.79 -5.23
CA ARG A 99 -5.12 -12.45 -5.96
C ARG A 99 -4.64 -13.70 -6.71
N LYS A 100 -5.47 -14.74 -6.71
CA LYS A 100 -5.16 -16.02 -7.39
C LYS A 100 -4.99 -15.87 -8.91
N ARG A 101 -5.80 -15.01 -9.54
CA ARG A 101 -5.81 -14.84 -10.99
C ARG A 101 -4.97 -13.63 -11.36
N GLN A 102 -3.90 -13.88 -12.12
CA GLN A 102 -3.04 -12.84 -12.68
C GLN A 102 -2.64 -11.79 -11.62
N PRO A 103 -2.02 -12.20 -10.49
CA PRO A 103 -1.46 -11.23 -9.57
C PRO A 103 -0.43 -10.36 -10.30
N ALA A 104 -0.30 -9.10 -9.88
CA ALA A 104 0.77 -8.25 -10.38
C ALA A 104 2.12 -8.80 -9.94
N ASN A 105 3.12 -8.71 -10.82
CA ASN A 105 4.52 -8.86 -10.44
C ASN A 105 4.94 -7.61 -9.68
N LEU A 106 5.68 -7.79 -8.58
CA LEU A 106 6.11 -6.68 -7.77
C LEU A 106 7.60 -6.82 -7.43
N ILE A 107 8.35 -5.75 -7.67
CA ILE A 107 9.74 -5.59 -7.23
C ILE A 107 9.79 -4.47 -6.19
N ALA A 108 10.36 -4.74 -5.03
CA ALA A 108 10.50 -3.75 -3.96
C ALA A 108 11.94 -3.69 -3.46
N VAL A 109 12.59 -2.56 -3.65
CA VAL A 109 13.91 -2.32 -3.08
C VAL A 109 13.74 -1.68 -1.70
N LEU A 110 14.07 -2.43 -0.66
CA LEU A 110 14.01 -1.96 0.73
C LEU A 110 15.40 -1.54 1.21
N HIS A 111 15.53 -0.31 1.66
CA HIS A 111 16.75 0.08 2.39
C HIS A 111 16.74 -0.58 3.77
N GLU A 112 17.93 -0.86 4.31
CA GLU A 112 18.08 -1.54 5.61
C GLU A 112 17.37 -0.81 6.75
N SER A 113 17.29 0.53 6.70
CA SER A 113 16.53 1.31 7.68
C SER A 113 15.03 1.03 7.66
N ALA A 114 14.44 0.60 6.53
CA ALA A 114 13.02 0.22 6.48
C ALA A 114 12.72 -1.01 7.35
N VAL A 115 13.70 -1.90 7.50
CA VAL A 115 13.59 -3.15 8.29
C VAL A 115 13.99 -2.91 9.76
N ARG A 116 14.90 -1.95 10.00
CA ARG A 116 15.43 -1.65 11.34
C ARG A 116 14.70 -0.55 12.10
N THR A 117 13.95 0.30 11.41
CA THR A 117 13.16 1.36 12.07
C THR A 117 12.01 0.73 12.84
N ARG A 118 12.08 0.80 14.18
CA ARG A 118 11.03 0.25 15.04
C ARG A 118 9.74 1.06 14.92
N VAL A 119 8.71 0.41 14.39
CA VAL A 119 7.32 0.88 14.43
C VAL A 119 6.59 0.10 15.52
N GLY A 120 6.20 0.81 16.58
CA GLY A 120 5.56 0.21 17.75
C GLY A 120 6.55 -0.60 18.59
N ASP A 121 6.14 -1.81 18.95
CA ASP A 121 6.93 -2.71 19.79
C ASP A 121 7.59 -3.86 19.00
N GLY A 122 8.29 -4.72 19.72
CA GLY A 122 8.98 -5.87 19.12
C GLY A 122 8.03 -6.93 18.56
N HIS A 123 6.80 -7.03 19.07
CA HIS A 123 5.81 -7.99 18.59
C HIS A 123 5.28 -7.56 17.21
N ILE A 124 4.90 -6.29 17.09
CA ILE A 124 4.45 -5.69 15.82
C ILE A 124 5.55 -5.80 14.76
N MET A 125 6.79 -5.44 15.12
CA MET A 125 7.93 -5.57 14.21
C MET A 125 8.20 -7.02 13.82
N SER A 126 8.18 -7.96 14.77
CA SER A 126 8.39 -9.37 14.44
C SER A 126 7.32 -9.91 13.49
N ALA A 127 6.06 -9.52 13.66
CA ALA A 127 4.98 -9.90 12.76
C ALA A 127 5.19 -9.31 11.36
N GLN A 128 5.58 -8.03 11.28
CA GLN A 128 5.88 -7.36 10.00
C GLN A 128 7.04 -8.01 9.25
N LEU A 129 8.11 -8.37 9.95
CA LEU A 129 9.29 -9.00 9.35
C LEU A 129 9.00 -10.41 8.86
N ARG A 130 8.22 -11.20 9.60
CA ARG A 130 7.74 -12.51 9.14
C ARG A 130 6.89 -12.37 7.89
N ARG A 131 5.97 -11.40 7.87
CA ARG A 131 5.16 -11.10 6.69
C ARG A 131 6.02 -10.79 5.46
N LEU A 132 7.08 -9.99 5.61
CA LEU A 132 8.02 -9.72 4.51
C LEU A 132 8.74 -10.99 4.04
N ALA A 133 9.24 -11.80 4.97
CA ALA A 133 9.89 -13.07 4.64
C ALA A 133 8.94 -14.01 3.89
N ASP A 134 7.68 -14.12 4.32
CA ASP A 134 6.65 -14.93 3.66
C ASP A 134 6.33 -14.41 2.26
N LEU A 135 6.19 -13.09 2.09
CA LEU A 135 5.91 -12.48 0.79
C LEU A 135 7.05 -12.71 -0.21
N GLY A 136 8.31 -12.66 0.26
CA GLY A 136 9.49 -12.95 -0.56
C GLY A 136 9.59 -14.39 -1.05
N THR A 137 8.73 -15.30 -0.58
CA THR A 137 8.63 -16.67 -1.11
C THR A 137 7.62 -16.81 -2.25
N GLN A 138 6.83 -15.77 -2.55
CA GLN A 138 5.86 -15.81 -3.64
C GLN A 138 6.54 -15.62 -5.00
N SER A 139 6.10 -16.36 -6.01
CA SER A 139 6.75 -16.34 -7.34
C SER A 139 6.60 -15.03 -8.11
N ASN A 140 5.71 -14.13 -7.67
CA ASN A 140 5.46 -12.83 -8.29
C ASN A 140 6.01 -11.65 -7.47
N ILE A 141 6.77 -11.90 -6.39
CA ILE A 141 7.27 -10.87 -5.49
C ILE A 141 8.79 -11.00 -5.32
N GLU A 142 9.50 -9.90 -5.55
CA GLU A 142 10.94 -9.75 -5.31
C GLU A 142 11.17 -8.59 -4.33
N VAL A 143 11.94 -8.83 -3.27
CA VAL A 143 12.22 -7.88 -2.17
C VAL A 143 13.69 -7.90 -1.79
#